data_AF-A0A0G4KB50-F1
#
_entry.id   AF-A0A0G4KB50-F1
#
_cell.length_a   1.000
_cell.length_b   1.000
_cell.length_c   1.000
_cell.angle_alpha   90.00
_cell.angle_beta   90.00
_cell.angle_gamma   90.00
#
_symmetry.space_group_name_H-M   'P 1'
#
loop_
_entity.id
_entity.type
_entity.pdbx_description
1 polymer ?
#
loop_
_entity_poly.entity_id
_entity_poly.type
_entity_poly.pdbx_seq_one_letter_code
_entity_poly.pdbx_strand_id
1 'polypeptide(L)'
;MKRLAIFAGYDKDNIIDDYVVYYIKELKKVADIVYVCNCNMLESELDKISNYCIHIINGEHGEFDFGSYKRGFIYVRNNKIIFDYDYLMLINDSVFGPFFDLKTIVENMEKKDLDAWAMFHCLFDHINIEHLQSYFISIKKKIFITQNFVYFMQSITKLDSKYDMIIHHEFGLTKFFLDNNYKIGGYFDSSNIKTENDNNLPFHKSEELIRNGFPFFKRSILEPSLRLQTYNFTVDNWNNILNTIENNYDINLIKNNIERVLNIDSNTLLPKIEQTTEDNISKKDKCFKLFGLESNDKYQTLYIFGIKITIKR
;
A
#
# COMPACT_ATOMS: atom_id res chain seq x y z
N MET A 1 15.92 10.63 16.45
CA MET A 1 15.75 10.88 15.01
C MET A 1 14.41 11.57 14.80
N LYS A 2 14.37 12.62 13.99
CA LYS A 2 13.13 13.32 13.61
C LYS A 2 12.56 12.72 12.33
N ARG A 3 11.27 12.43 12.31
CA ARG A 3 10.58 11.79 11.17
C ARG A 3 9.39 12.62 10.73
N LEU A 4 9.23 12.77 9.43
CA LEU A 4 8.10 13.43 8.80
C LEU A 4 7.36 12.41 7.94
N ALA A 5 6.09 12.20 8.20
CA ALA A 5 5.22 11.37 7.39
C ALA A 5 4.34 12.25 6.49
N ILE A 6 4.28 11.90 5.21
CA ILE A 6 3.21 12.34 4.32
C ILE A 6 2.21 11.19 4.25
N PHE A 7 1.03 11.42 4.83
CA PHE A 7 -0.04 10.44 4.88
C PHE A 7 -1.05 10.72 3.76
N ALA A 8 -1.15 9.81 2.79
CA ALA A 8 -2.13 9.86 1.72
C ALA A 8 -3.45 9.23 2.20
N GLY A 9 -4.53 10.01 2.17
CA GLY A 9 -5.87 9.53 2.49
C GLY A 9 -6.82 9.53 1.30
N TYR A 10 -7.74 8.58 1.26
CA TYR A 10 -8.83 8.56 0.28
C TYR A 10 -10.04 7.82 0.83
N ASP A 11 -11.21 8.45 0.72
CA ASP A 11 -12.48 7.76 0.88
C ASP A 11 -13.49 8.23 -0.16
N LYS A 12 -14.21 7.27 -0.75
CA LYS A 12 -15.24 7.54 -1.77
C LYS A 12 -16.42 8.36 -1.25
N ASP A 13 -16.68 8.30 0.05
CA ASP A 13 -17.79 9.00 0.71
C ASP A 13 -17.30 10.30 1.41
N ASN A 14 -16.06 10.74 1.14
CA ASN A 14 -15.42 11.94 1.69
C ASN A 14 -15.33 11.98 3.22
N ILE A 15 -15.10 10.83 3.87
CA ILE A 15 -14.93 10.73 5.32
C ILE A 15 -13.55 10.23 5.71
N ILE A 16 -13.19 10.40 6.99
CA ILE A 16 -12.07 9.72 7.64
C ILE A 16 -12.65 8.61 8.52
N ASP A 17 -12.43 7.35 8.13
CA ASP A 17 -12.82 6.21 8.95
C ASP A 17 -12.03 6.12 10.26
N ASP A 18 -12.64 5.53 11.28
CA ASP A 18 -12.03 5.40 12.61
C ASP A 18 -10.72 4.62 12.60
N TYR A 19 -10.55 3.64 11.70
CA TYR A 19 -9.26 2.93 11.58
C TYR A 19 -8.14 3.85 11.05
N VAL A 20 -8.47 4.85 10.21
CA VAL A 20 -7.51 5.86 9.73
C VAL A 20 -7.16 6.82 10.86
N VAL A 21 -8.15 7.24 11.65
CA VAL A 21 -7.91 8.04 12.87
C VAL A 21 -6.98 7.30 13.83
N TYR A 22 -7.23 6.00 14.06
CA TYR A 22 -6.35 5.14 14.85
C TYR A 22 -4.93 5.09 14.27
N TYR A 23 -4.79 4.86 12.96
CA TYR A 23 -3.48 4.78 12.31
C TYR A 23 -2.71 6.10 12.47
N ILE A 24 -3.34 7.24 12.23
CA ILE A 24 -2.72 8.56 12.40
C ILE A 24 -2.30 8.80 13.85
N LYS A 25 -3.12 8.39 14.84
CA LYS A 25 -2.79 8.49 16.26
C LYS A 25 -1.56 7.65 16.63
N GLU A 26 -1.46 6.43 16.13
CA GLU A 26 -0.29 5.57 16.35
C GLU A 26 0.96 6.12 15.63
N LEU A 27 0.80 6.62 14.41
CA LEU A 27 1.87 7.24 13.63
C LEU A 27 2.40 8.51 14.31
N LYS A 28 1.55 9.30 14.96
CA LYS A 28 1.96 10.53 15.66
C LYS A 28 2.92 10.26 16.83
N LYS A 29 2.96 9.03 17.35
CA LYS A 29 3.94 8.62 18.37
C LYS A 29 5.37 8.57 17.85
N VAL A 30 5.57 8.49 16.52
CA VAL A 30 6.88 8.26 15.89
C VAL A 30 7.28 9.33 14.86
N ALA A 31 6.31 10.08 14.32
CA ALA A 31 6.53 11.08 13.28
C ALA A 31 5.62 12.31 13.44
N ASP A 32 6.05 13.45 12.91
CA ASP A 32 5.14 14.54 12.56
C ASP A 32 4.44 14.22 11.23
N ILE A 33 3.19 14.67 11.08
CA ILE A 33 2.32 14.20 10.00
C ILE A 33 1.83 15.38 9.17
N VAL A 34 2.02 15.28 7.86
CA VAL A 34 1.29 16.06 6.86
C VAL A 34 0.29 15.12 6.21
N TYR A 35 -1.00 15.34 6.48
CA TYR A 35 -2.07 14.57 5.87
C TYR A 35 -2.48 15.21 4.54
N VAL A 36 -2.65 14.41 3.50
CA VAL A 36 -3.02 14.85 2.17
C VAL A 36 -4.09 13.91 1.62
N CYS A 37 -5.32 14.39 1.48
CA CYS A 37 -6.40 13.57 0.93
C CYS A 37 -6.67 13.85 -0.54
N ASN A 38 -7.05 12.79 -1.26
CA ASN A 38 -7.51 12.85 -2.64
C ASN A 38 -9.06 12.84 -2.72
N CYS A 39 -9.71 13.65 -1.91
CA CYS A 39 -11.16 13.79 -1.85
C CYS A 39 -11.51 15.11 -1.17
N ASN A 40 -12.79 15.49 -1.14
CA ASN A 40 -13.24 16.77 -0.60
C ASN A 40 -13.93 16.55 0.76
N MET A 41 -13.13 16.49 1.83
CA MET A 41 -13.64 16.23 3.18
C MET A 41 -14.25 17.50 3.81
N LEU A 42 -15.30 17.32 4.62
CA LEU A 42 -15.83 18.38 5.49
C LEU A 42 -14.85 18.69 6.62
N GLU A 43 -14.92 19.90 7.18
CA GLU A 43 -14.09 20.32 8.32
C GLU A 43 -14.25 19.39 9.52
N SER A 44 -15.48 18.94 9.80
CA SER A 44 -15.78 17.98 10.87
C SER A 44 -15.07 16.63 10.72
N GLU A 45 -14.75 16.23 9.48
CA GLU A 45 -13.97 15.02 9.22
C GLU A 45 -12.48 15.27 9.47
N LEU A 46 -11.97 16.42 9.02
CA LEU A 46 -10.58 16.82 9.27
C LEU A 46 -10.29 17.03 10.76
N ASP A 47 -11.27 17.51 11.53
CA ASP A 47 -11.19 17.71 12.98
C ASP A 47 -10.89 16.42 13.75
N LYS A 48 -11.26 15.25 13.19
CA LYS A 48 -10.92 13.94 13.79
C LYS A 48 -9.41 13.72 13.93
N ILE A 49 -8.61 14.37 13.07
CA ILE A 49 -7.15 14.16 12.98
C ILE A 49 -6.32 15.43 13.13
N SER A 50 -6.95 16.61 13.21
CA SER A 50 -6.27 17.91 13.21
C SER A 50 -5.22 18.05 14.31
N ASN A 51 -5.51 17.53 15.50
CA ASN A 51 -4.57 17.55 16.64
C ASN A 51 -3.34 16.64 16.47
N TYR A 52 -3.34 15.74 15.47
CA TYR A 52 -2.23 14.83 15.20
C TYR A 52 -1.38 15.27 14.01
N CYS A 53 -1.87 16.21 13.19
CA CYS A 53 -1.22 16.63 11.96
C CYS A 53 -0.62 18.04 12.12
N ILE A 54 0.60 18.24 11.64
CA ILE A 54 1.20 19.58 11.56
C ILE A 54 0.64 20.39 10.38
N HIS A 55 0.07 19.70 9.39
CA HIS A 55 -0.61 20.31 8.25
C HIS A 55 -1.58 19.31 7.60
N ILE A 56 -2.66 19.83 7.03
CA ILE A 56 -3.66 19.06 6.27
C ILE A 56 -3.84 19.74 4.91
N ILE A 57 -3.71 18.97 3.84
CA ILE A 57 -4.03 19.38 2.48
C ILE A 57 -5.30 18.63 2.07
N ASN A 58 -6.41 19.36 2.00
CA ASN A 58 -7.72 18.84 1.60
C ASN A 58 -8.01 19.23 0.14
N GLY A 59 -8.52 18.29 -0.65
CA GLY A 59 -8.97 18.55 -2.02
C GLY A 59 -8.64 17.42 -2.99
N GLU A 60 -9.58 17.13 -3.87
CA GLU A 60 -9.38 16.15 -4.94
C GLU A 60 -8.27 16.57 -5.91
N HIS A 61 -7.47 15.59 -6.34
CA HIS A 61 -6.44 15.79 -7.35
C HIS A 61 -6.32 14.69 -8.40
N GLY A 62 -6.90 13.52 -8.19
CA GLY A 62 -7.02 12.46 -9.19
C GLY A 62 -5.70 11.78 -9.60
N GLU A 63 -4.67 11.80 -8.73
CA GLU A 63 -3.31 11.26 -9.02
C GLU A 63 -2.94 10.06 -8.11
N PHE A 64 -3.94 9.34 -7.58
CA PHE A 64 -3.76 8.27 -6.57
C PHE A 64 -2.86 8.69 -5.39
N ASP A 65 -2.40 7.74 -4.58
CA ASP A 65 -1.63 8.02 -3.36
C ASP A 65 -0.31 8.74 -3.64
N PHE A 66 0.35 8.44 -4.78
CA PHE A 66 1.58 9.12 -5.18
C PHE A 66 1.34 10.61 -5.48
N GLY A 67 0.16 10.99 -5.96
CA GLY A 67 -0.27 12.38 -6.06
C GLY A 67 -0.32 13.09 -4.71
N SER A 68 -0.78 12.40 -3.67
CA SER A 68 -0.79 12.91 -2.29
C SER A 68 0.64 13.07 -1.77
N TYR A 69 1.50 12.07 -2.01
CA TYR A 69 2.93 12.12 -1.67
C TYR A 69 3.63 13.31 -2.33
N LYS A 70 3.40 13.53 -3.64
CA LYS A 70 3.92 14.69 -4.38
C LYS A 70 3.52 16.01 -3.74
N ARG A 71 2.23 16.21 -3.45
CA ARG A 71 1.71 17.46 -2.86
C ARG A 71 2.28 17.72 -1.48
N GLY A 72 2.28 16.71 -0.61
CA GLY A 72 2.90 16.80 0.71
C GLY A 72 4.38 17.15 0.61
N PHE A 73 5.12 16.49 -0.29
CA PHE A 73 6.55 16.70 -0.49
C PHE A 73 6.86 18.12 -0.97
N ILE A 74 6.12 18.61 -1.98
CA ILE A 74 6.26 19.97 -2.51
C ILE A 74 5.96 20.99 -1.40
N TYR A 75 4.89 20.79 -0.62
CA TYR A 75 4.54 21.68 0.48
C TYR A 75 5.67 21.77 1.52
N VAL A 76 6.14 20.63 2.03
CA VAL A 76 7.17 20.64 3.09
C VAL A 76 8.53 21.12 2.59
N ARG A 77 8.82 20.95 1.29
CA ARG A 77 10.05 21.46 0.68
C ARG A 77 9.99 22.97 0.46
N ASN A 78 8.90 23.49 -0.10
CA ASN A 78 8.73 24.93 -0.34
C ASN A 78 8.74 25.74 0.95
N ASN A 79 8.18 25.17 2.03
CA ASN A 79 8.20 25.77 3.37
C ASN A 79 9.47 25.45 4.17
N LYS A 80 10.47 24.79 3.57
CA LYS A 80 11.74 24.38 4.19
C LYS A 80 11.62 23.46 5.43
N ILE A 81 10.43 22.93 5.71
CA ILE A 81 10.13 22.03 6.82
C ILE A 81 10.94 20.73 6.71
N ILE A 82 11.04 20.15 5.51
CA ILE A 82 11.66 18.83 5.29
C ILE A 82 13.14 18.78 5.70
N PHE A 83 13.83 19.91 5.75
CA PHE A 83 15.26 19.96 6.08
C PHE A 83 15.55 19.75 7.57
N ASP A 84 14.53 19.78 8.45
CA ASP A 84 14.67 19.52 9.89
C ASP A 84 14.53 18.04 10.26
N TYR A 85 14.27 17.18 9.28
CA TYR A 85 13.98 15.77 9.49
C TYR A 85 15.12 14.86 9.01
N ASP A 86 15.23 13.70 9.65
CA ASP A 86 16.19 12.63 9.30
C ASP A 86 15.57 11.60 8.35
N TYR A 87 14.25 11.41 8.45
CA TYR A 87 13.46 10.50 7.63
C TYR A 87 12.22 11.18 7.05
N LEU A 88 11.94 10.86 5.78
CA LEU A 88 10.69 11.13 5.11
C LEU A 88 9.95 9.79 4.96
N MET A 89 8.70 9.74 5.42
CA MET A 89 7.86 8.56 5.34
C MET A 89 6.70 8.82 4.38
N LEU A 90 6.45 7.90 3.45
CA LEU A 90 5.30 7.90 2.54
C LEU A 90 4.36 6.78 2.99
N ILE A 91 3.15 7.14 3.41
CA ILE A 91 2.20 6.22 4.06
C ILE A 91 0.80 6.46 3.50
N ASN A 92 0.01 5.40 3.28
CA ASN A 92 -1.40 5.53 2.88
C ASN A 92 -2.34 4.68 3.75
N ASP A 93 -3.65 4.86 3.54
CA ASP A 93 -4.74 4.17 4.23
C ASP A 93 -5.27 2.93 3.49
N SER A 94 -4.49 2.34 2.58
CA SER A 94 -4.87 1.10 1.87
C SER A 94 -4.79 -0.17 2.73
N VAL A 95 -4.40 -0.03 4.00
CA VAL A 95 -4.20 -1.10 4.98
C VAL A 95 -4.91 -0.82 6.30
N PHE A 96 -5.37 -1.88 6.96
CA PHE A 96 -5.75 -1.85 8.37
C PHE A 96 -4.52 -2.06 9.25
N GLY A 97 -4.45 -1.36 10.38
CA GLY A 97 -3.37 -1.43 11.34
C GLY A 97 -3.00 -0.04 11.90
N PRO A 98 -1.83 0.09 12.54
CA PRO A 98 -0.89 -0.98 12.87
C PRO A 98 -1.44 -1.89 13.98
N PHE A 99 -1.26 -3.22 13.84
CA PHE A 99 -1.69 -4.20 14.86
C PHE A 99 -0.67 -4.40 15.98
N PHE A 100 0.57 -3.95 15.78
CA PHE A 100 1.69 -4.09 16.70
C PHE A 100 2.39 -2.74 16.87
N ASP A 101 3.21 -2.59 17.93
CA ASP A 101 3.84 -1.31 18.27
C ASP A 101 4.72 -0.76 17.13
N LEU A 102 4.19 0.26 16.45
CA LEU A 102 4.84 0.88 15.30
C LEU A 102 6.17 1.54 15.69
N LYS A 103 6.30 2.02 16.93
CA LYS A 103 7.54 2.63 17.43
C LYS A 103 8.68 1.62 17.47
N THR A 104 8.47 0.47 18.08
CA THR A 104 9.46 -0.61 18.11
C THR A 104 9.89 -1.03 16.71
N ILE A 105 8.93 -1.17 15.77
CA ILE A 105 9.23 -1.55 14.39
C ILE A 105 10.12 -0.50 13.71
N VAL A 106 9.73 0.78 13.77
CA VAL A 106 10.49 1.88 13.16
C VAL A 106 11.88 1.98 13.76
N GLU A 107 12.01 1.99 15.09
CA GLU A 107 13.30 2.10 15.77
C GLU A 107 14.23 0.91 15.48
N ASN A 108 13.69 -0.29 15.25
CA ASN A 108 14.49 -1.45 14.86
C ASN A 108 14.95 -1.38 13.40
N MET A 109 14.09 -0.92 12.49
CA MET A 109 14.46 -0.76 11.08
C MET A 109 15.53 0.32 10.89
N GLU A 110 15.51 1.39 11.68
CA GLU A 110 16.50 2.47 11.61
C GLU A 110 17.88 2.09 12.16
N LYS A 111 17.99 0.98 12.89
CA LYS A 111 19.28 0.39 13.29
C LYS A 111 19.92 -0.42 12.16
N LYS A 112 19.16 -0.81 11.13
CA LYS A 112 19.69 -1.53 9.97
C LYS A 112 20.45 -0.56 9.06
N ASP A 113 21.44 -1.10 8.34
CA ASP A 113 22.21 -0.37 7.33
C ASP A 113 21.42 -0.26 6.01
N LEU A 114 20.28 0.43 6.07
CA LEU A 114 19.37 0.67 4.95
C LEU A 114 19.21 2.18 4.72
N ASP A 115 19.07 2.58 3.47
CA ASP A 115 18.88 3.97 3.04
C ASP A 115 17.40 4.30 2.81
N ALA A 116 16.65 3.32 2.34
CA ALA A 116 15.20 3.33 2.34
C ALA A 116 14.69 1.96 2.80
N TRP A 117 13.52 1.93 3.44
CA TRP A 117 12.89 0.67 3.81
C TRP A 117 11.37 0.76 3.75
N ALA A 118 10.71 -0.39 3.62
CA ALA A 118 9.26 -0.49 3.62
C ALA A 118 8.76 -1.53 4.62
N MET A 119 7.45 -1.53 4.90
CA MET A 119 6.86 -2.60 5.70
C MET A 119 7.05 -3.97 5.04
N PHE A 120 6.90 -4.01 3.71
CA PHE A 120 7.13 -5.22 2.93
C PHE A 120 8.02 -4.94 1.71
N HIS A 121 9.03 -5.79 1.54
CA HIS A 121 9.92 -5.79 0.37
C HIS A 121 9.66 -7.05 -0.48
N CYS A 122 9.02 -6.86 -1.62
CA CYS A 122 8.82 -7.93 -2.58
C CYS A 122 10.11 -8.13 -3.37
N LEU A 123 10.80 -9.26 -3.18
CA LEU A 123 12.05 -9.56 -3.88
C LEU A 123 11.80 -9.91 -5.36
N PHE A 124 10.69 -10.59 -5.64
CA PHE A 124 10.23 -10.88 -7.00
C PHE A 124 8.70 -11.05 -7.01
N ASP A 125 7.99 -10.18 -7.72
CA ASP A 125 6.56 -10.30 -7.97
C ASP A 125 6.25 -11.28 -9.13
N HIS A 126 4.97 -11.48 -9.47
CA HIS A 126 4.49 -12.31 -10.59
C HIS A 126 5.07 -11.94 -11.98
N ILE A 127 5.64 -10.75 -12.13
CA ILE A 127 6.38 -10.31 -13.34
C ILE A 127 7.91 -10.24 -13.13
N ASN A 128 8.43 -10.86 -12.07
CA ASN A 128 9.85 -10.89 -11.70
C ASN A 128 10.49 -9.50 -11.45
N ILE A 129 9.74 -8.59 -10.82
CA ILE A 129 10.24 -7.26 -10.44
C ILE A 129 10.32 -7.14 -8.92
N GLU A 130 11.50 -6.74 -8.43
CA GLU A 130 11.75 -6.36 -7.03
C GLU A 130 11.15 -4.99 -6.74
N HIS A 131 10.40 -4.86 -5.64
CA HIS A 131 9.80 -3.60 -5.24
C HIS A 131 9.50 -3.49 -3.73
N LEU A 132 9.63 -2.28 -3.21
CA LEU A 132 9.12 -1.85 -1.90
C LEU A 132 7.65 -1.46 -2.02
N GLN A 133 6.78 -1.98 -1.15
CA GLN A 133 5.36 -1.64 -1.19
C GLN A 133 5.07 -0.25 -0.62
N SER A 134 4.32 0.55 -1.37
CA SER A 134 4.22 2.01 -1.20
C SER A 134 3.22 2.51 -0.15
N TYR A 135 2.50 1.62 0.53
CA TYR A 135 1.63 2.01 1.66
C TYR A 135 2.41 2.35 2.92
N PHE A 136 3.71 2.00 2.99
CA PHE A 136 4.62 2.46 4.03
C PHE A 136 6.06 2.34 3.54
N ILE A 137 6.68 3.48 3.23
CA ILE A 137 8.11 3.59 2.89
C ILE A 137 8.73 4.67 3.77
N SER A 138 9.94 4.44 4.27
CA SER A 138 10.75 5.40 5.02
C SER A 138 12.09 5.60 4.33
N ILE A 139 12.47 6.87 4.13
CA ILE A 139 13.56 7.30 3.26
C ILE A 139 14.51 8.19 4.05
N LYS A 140 15.82 7.90 4.05
CA LYS A 140 16.81 8.74 4.74
C LYS A 140 17.01 10.09 4.05
N LYS A 141 17.36 11.10 4.87
CA LYS A 141 17.67 12.48 4.46
C LYS A 141 18.58 12.59 3.25
N LYS A 142 19.64 11.78 3.20
CA LYS A 142 20.61 11.80 2.09
C LYS A 142 19.97 11.55 0.71
N ILE A 143 18.77 10.99 0.64
CA ILE A 143 18.02 10.76 -0.59
C ILE A 143 17.06 11.94 -0.84
N PHE A 144 16.16 12.23 0.09
CA PHE A 144 15.03 13.14 -0.18
C PHE A 144 15.41 14.62 -0.30
N ILE A 145 16.63 15.00 0.13
CA ILE A 145 17.14 16.36 -0.09
C ILE A 145 17.70 16.56 -1.50
N THR A 146 18.06 15.47 -2.20
CA THR A 146 18.74 15.52 -3.49
C THR A 146 17.85 16.08 -4.60
N GLN A 147 18.48 16.66 -5.61
CA GLN A 147 17.76 17.17 -6.77
C GLN A 147 17.12 16.04 -7.60
N ASN A 148 17.77 14.87 -7.68
CA ASN A 148 17.23 13.70 -8.37
C ASN A 148 15.90 13.24 -7.75
N PHE A 149 15.82 13.19 -6.41
CA PHE A 149 14.57 12.83 -5.74
C PHE A 149 13.48 13.88 -5.95
N VAL A 150 13.84 15.17 -6.01
CA VAL A 150 12.87 16.24 -6.36
C VAL A 150 12.31 16.03 -7.75
N TYR A 151 13.15 15.74 -8.73
CA TYR A 151 12.71 15.47 -10.10
C TYR A 151 11.80 14.24 -10.17
N PHE A 152 12.12 13.17 -9.44
CA PHE A 152 11.24 12.01 -9.29
C PHE A 152 9.86 12.40 -8.73
N MET A 153 9.82 13.14 -7.61
CA MET A 153 8.55 13.55 -7.01
C MET A 153 7.73 14.47 -7.93
N GLN A 154 8.40 15.31 -8.72
CA GLN A 154 7.74 16.21 -9.68
C GLN A 154 7.23 15.50 -10.94
N SER A 155 7.83 14.36 -11.32
CA SER A 155 7.42 13.58 -12.49
C SER A 155 6.18 12.73 -12.26
N ILE A 156 5.74 12.56 -11.00
CA ILE A 156 4.46 11.94 -10.67
C ILE A 156 3.34 12.73 -11.36
N THR A 157 2.51 12.04 -12.12
CA THR A 157 1.42 12.61 -12.92
C THR A 157 0.18 11.74 -12.80
N LYS A 158 -0.95 12.25 -13.26
CA LYS A 158 -2.18 11.47 -13.36
C LYS A 158 -1.99 10.30 -14.33
N LEU A 159 -2.37 9.11 -13.88
CA LEU A 159 -2.35 7.87 -14.65
C LEU A 159 -3.77 7.32 -14.76
N ASP A 160 -4.06 6.65 -15.89
CA ASP A 160 -5.41 6.18 -16.21
C ASP A 160 -5.78 4.88 -15.50
N SER A 161 -4.80 4.13 -14.97
CA SER A 161 -5.04 2.88 -14.26
C SER A 161 -4.17 2.70 -13.00
N LYS A 162 -4.68 1.91 -12.05
CA LYS A 162 -3.94 1.50 -10.85
C LYS A 162 -2.72 0.64 -11.19
N TYR A 163 -2.78 -0.11 -12.29
CA TYR A 163 -1.66 -0.91 -12.77
C TYR A 163 -0.51 -0.02 -13.26
N ASP A 164 -0.83 1.01 -14.04
CA ASP A 164 0.16 2.00 -14.47
C ASP A 164 0.76 2.74 -13.28
N MET A 165 -0.04 3.04 -12.25
CA MET A 165 0.43 3.61 -10.99
C MET A 165 1.46 2.69 -10.32
N ILE A 166 1.17 1.40 -10.18
CA ILE A 166 2.12 0.43 -9.57
C ILE A 166 3.41 0.39 -10.37
N ILE A 167 3.34 0.27 -11.70
CA ILE A 167 4.54 0.20 -12.55
C ILE A 167 5.35 1.50 -12.50
N HIS A 168 4.72 2.64 -12.75
CA HIS A 168 5.45 3.89 -12.92
C HIS A 168 5.87 4.50 -11.59
N HIS A 169 5.21 4.15 -10.49
CA HIS A 169 5.46 4.78 -9.20
C HIS A 169 6.00 3.81 -8.16
N GLU A 170 5.35 2.68 -7.87
CA GLU A 170 5.88 1.73 -6.88
C GLU A 170 7.18 1.07 -7.38
N PHE A 171 7.15 0.50 -8.59
CA PHE A 171 8.37 -0.06 -9.19
C PHE A 171 9.32 1.06 -9.61
N GLY A 172 8.80 2.20 -10.08
CA GLY A 172 9.59 3.37 -10.41
C GLY A 172 10.41 3.91 -9.22
N LEU A 173 9.83 3.95 -8.03
CA LEU A 173 10.51 4.41 -6.81
C LEU A 173 11.60 3.42 -6.37
N THR A 174 11.31 2.12 -6.41
CA THR A 174 12.32 1.10 -6.08
C THR A 174 13.46 1.12 -7.09
N LYS A 175 13.13 1.20 -8.38
CA LYS A 175 14.10 1.37 -9.46
C LYS A 175 14.96 2.62 -9.25
N PHE A 176 14.36 3.75 -8.87
CA PHE A 176 15.11 4.96 -8.53
C PHE A 176 16.14 4.70 -7.42
N PHE A 177 15.77 3.95 -6.37
CA PHE A 177 16.71 3.63 -5.31
C PHE A 177 17.87 2.76 -5.79
N LEU A 178 17.56 1.69 -6.53
CA LEU A 178 18.54 0.74 -7.05
C LEU A 178 19.50 1.38 -8.06
N ASP A 179 18.97 2.16 -9.02
CA ASP A 179 19.77 2.86 -10.04
C ASP A 179 20.75 3.88 -9.42
N ASN A 180 20.46 4.38 -8.21
CA ASN A 180 21.32 5.29 -7.46
C ASN A 180 22.18 4.58 -6.39
N ASN A 181 22.24 3.25 -6.39
CA ASN A 181 22.99 2.41 -5.44
C ASN A 181 22.63 2.62 -3.95
N TYR A 182 21.38 2.97 -3.67
CA TYR A 182 20.89 3.05 -2.29
C TYR A 182 20.56 1.66 -1.75
N LYS A 183 20.88 1.43 -0.47
CA LYS A 183 20.53 0.17 0.21
C LYS A 183 19.04 0.17 0.54
N ILE A 184 18.30 -0.85 0.11
CA ILE A 184 16.87 -0.98 0.38
C ILE A 184 16.54 -2.28 1.12
N GLY A 185 15.39 -2.33 1.79
CA GLY A 185 14.93 -3.54 2.45
C GLY A 185 13.55 -3.42 3.09
N GLY A 186 13.06 -4.53 3.62
CA GLY A 186 11.76 -4.61 4.27
C GLY A 186 11.86 -4.88 5.78
N TYR A 187 10.81 -4.53 6.53
CA TYR A 187 10.59 -5.14 7.84
C TYR A 187 10.32 -6.63 7.69
N PHE A 188 9.46 -6.97 6.72
CA PHE A 188 9.33 -8.30 6.12
C PHE A 188 9.71 -8.22 4.63
N ASP A 189 10.13 -9.34 4.07
CA ASP A 189 10.38 -9.55 2.67
C ASP A 189 9.87 -10.92 2.20
N SER A 190 9.99 -11.16 0.91
CA SER A 190 9.59 -12.42 0.25
C SER A 190 10.26 -13.68 0.81
N SER A 191 11.40 -13.59 1.49
CA SER A 191 12.09 -14.74 2.08
C SER A 191 11.51 -15.16 3.44
N ASN A 192 10.69 -14.32 4.07
CA ASN A 192 10.08 -14.63 5.37
C ASN A 192 9.15 -15.85 5.33
N ILE A 193 8.50 -16.12 4.20
CA ILE A 193 7.61 -17.28 4.00
C ILE A 193 8.00 -17.93 2.67
N LYS A 194 8.35 -19.22 2.70
CA LYS A 194 8.68 -19.97 1.46
C LYS A 194 7.41 -20.16 0.63
N THR A 195 7.40 -19.64 -0.59
CA THR A 195 6.33 -19.88 -1.57
C THR A 195 6.92 -20.26 -2.92
N GLU A 196 6.17 -20.99 -3.74
CA GLU A 196 6.65 -21.51 -5.02
C GLU A 196 6.46 -20.53 -6.18
N ASN A 197 5.43 -19.66 -6.16
CA ASN A 197 4.98 -18.96 -7.37
C ASN A 197 4.55 -17.49 -7.21
N ASP A 198 4.46 -16.92 -6.00
CA ASP A 198 4.10 -15.50 -5.82
C ASP A 198 4.61 -14.97 -4.47
N ASN A 199 5.49 -13.97 -4.50
CA ASN A 199 6.05 -13.39 -3.30
C ASN A 199 5.40 -12.08 -2.84
N ASN A 200 4.21 -11.73 -3.33
CA ASN A 200 3.35 -10.71 -2.74
C ASN A 200 2.64 -11.27 -1.50
N LEU A 201 3.43 -11.65 -0.50
CA LEU A 201 2.96 -12.28 0.74
C LEU A 201 1.87 -11.48 1.46
N PRO A 202 1.89 -10.13 1.50
CA PRO A 202 0.81 -9.36 2.12
C PRO A 202 -0.56 -9.59 1.50
N PHE A 203 -0.63 -10.08 0.27
CA PHE A 203 -1.89 -10.41 -0.41
C PHE A 203 -2.23 -11.90 -0.33
N HIS A 204 -1.25 -12.79 -0.52
CA HIS A 204 -1.50 -14.25 -0.62
C HIS A 204 -1.28 -15.04 0.68
N LYS A 205 -0.59 -14.46 1.67
CA LYS A 205 -0.20 -15.09 2.94
C LYS A 205 -0.41 -14.17 4.15
N SER A 206 -1.44 -13.31 4.08
CA SER A 206 -1.69 -12.27 5.08
C SER A 206 -1.88 -12.81 6.50
N GLU A 207 -2.60 -13.93 6.68
CA GLU A 207 -2.76 -14.56 8.01
C GLU A 207 -1.41 -14.98 8.59
N GLU A 208 -0.61 -15.71 7.82
CA GLU A 208 0.69 -16.20 8.26
C GLU A 208 1.66 -15.06 8.56
N LEU A 209 1.66 -14.00 7.76
CA LEU A 209 2.44 -12.80 8.03
C LEU A 209 2.03 -12.14 9.35
N ILE A 210 0.72 -11.92 9.56
CA ILE A 210 0.21 -11.24 10.76
C ILE A 210 0.51 -12.07 12.02
N ARG A 211 0.35 -13.39 11.95
CA ARG A 211 0.75 -14.31 13.03
C ARG A 211 2.25 -14.22 13.37
N ASN A 212 3.09 -13.88 12.41
CA ASN A 212 4.53 -13.68 12.60
C ASN A 212 4.90 -12.24 13.02
N GLY A 213 3.93 -11.36 13.26
CA GLY A 213 4.19 -9.99 13.72
C GLY A 213 4.13 -8.91 12.64
N PHE A 214 3.61 -9.22 11.45
CA PHE A 214 3.41 -8.21 10.42
C PHE A 214 2.25 -7.27 10.78
N PRO A 215 2.45 -5.94 10.84
CA PRO A 215 1.53 -5.02 11.52
C PRO A 215 0.34 -4.56 10.68
N PHE A 216 0.20 -5.01 9.42
CA PHE A 216 -0.82 -4.48 8.51
C PHE A 216 -1.58 -5.58 7.76
N PHE A 217 -2.83 -5.30 7.44
CA PHE A 217 -3.65 -6.12 6.56
C PHE A 217 -4.16 -5.30 5.37
N LYS A 218 -3.96 -5.76 4.13
CA LYS A 218 -4.44 -5.03 2.94
C LYS A 218 -5.95 -5.10 2.82
N ARG A 219 -6.60 -3.93 2.83
CA ARG A 219 -8.07 -3.80 2.77
C ARG A 219 -8.65 -4.46 1.52
N SER A 220 -7.93 -4.35 0.40
CA SER A 220 -8.34 -4.89 -0.89
C SER A 220 -8.53 -6.41 -0.93
N ILE A 221 -7.96 -7.17 0.02
CA ILE A 221 -8.19 -8.61 0.15
C ILE A 221 -9.66 -8.91 0.45
N LEU A 222 -10.35 -7.98 1.14
CA LEU A 222 -11.76 -8.14 1.50
C LEU A 222 -12.70 -7.61 0.43
N GLU A 223 -12.21 -6.95 -0.63
CA GLU A 223 -13.07 -6.49 -1.72
C GLU A 223 -13.58 -7.68 -2.54
N PRO A 224 -14.90 -7.82 -2.76
CA PRO A 224 -15.47 -8.98 -3.45
C PRO A 224 -14.86 -9.26 -4.84
N SER A 225 -14.54 -8.21 -5.59
CA SER A 225 -13.92 -8.30 -6.94
C SER A 225 -12.52 -8.94 -6.92
N LEU A 226 -11.81 -8.85 -5.80
CA LEU A 226 -10.45 -9.37 -5.63
C LEU A 226 -10.40 -10.68 -4.84
N ARG A 227 -11.47 -11.03 -4.09
CA ARG A 227 -11.59 -12.34 -3.41
C ARG A 227 -11.52 -13.53 -4.36
N LEU A 228 -12.02 -13.38 -5.59
CA LEU A 228 -11.92 -14.40 -6.63
C LEU A 228 -10.47 -14.63 -7.10
N GLN A 229 -9.58 -13.63 -6.91
CA GLN A 229 -8.17 -13.69 -7.30
C GLN A 229 -7.26 -14.13 -6.15
N THR A 230 -7.66 -13.91 -4.89
CA THR A 230 -6.90 -14.40 -3.73
C THR A 230 -6.95 -15.92 -3.60
N TYR A 231 -7.85 -16.60 -4.36
CA TYR A 231 -8.10 -18.04 -4.52
C TYR A 231 -8.24 -18.90 -3.24
N ASN A 232 -7.77 -18.42 -2.08
CA ASN A 232 -7.57 -19.17 -0.85
C ASN A 232 -7.81 -18.33 0.43
N PHE A 233 -8.29 -17.08 0.35
CA PHE A 233 -8.61 -16.32 1.56
C PHE A 233 -10.02 -16.71 2.06
N THR A 234 -10.06 -17.49 3.14
CA THR A 234 -11.26 -18.11 3.70
C THR A 234 -11.76 -17.39 4.97
N VAL A 235 -12.95 -17.81 5.44
CA VAL A 235 -13.52 -17.40 6.74
C VAL A 235 -12.54 -17.70 7.87
N ASP A 236 -11.93 -18.88 7.82
CA ASP A 236 -11.02 -19.34 8.87
C ASP A 236 -9.76 -18.48 8.90
N ASN A 237 -9.23 -18.11 7.73
CA ASN A 237 -8.09 -17.19 7.67
C ASN A 237 -8.44 -15.85 8.30
N TRP A 238 -9.64 -15.33 8.02
CA TRP A 238 -10.10 -14.07 8.60
C TRP A 238 -10.28 -14.15 10.11
N ASN A 239 -10.96 -15.20 10.61
CA ASN A 239 -11.15 -15.41 12.04
C ASN A 239 -9.80 -15.56 12.78
N ASN A 240 -8.85 -16.28 12.19
CA ASN A 240 -7.51 -16.44 12.75
C ASN A 240 -6.77 -15.09 12.83
N ILE A 241 -6.92 -14.23 11.82
CA ILE A 241 -6.37 -12.86 11.86
C ILE A 241 -7.00 -12.07 13.00
N LEU A 242 -8.34 -12.05 13.10
CA LEU A 242 -9.04 -11.32 14.17
C LEU A 242 -8.60 -11.78 15.56
N ASN A 243 -8.55 -13.09 15.80
CA ASN A 243 -8.08 -13.66 17.07
C ASN A 243 -6.61 -13.31 17.36
N THR A 244 -5.78 -13.18 16.31
CA THR A 244 -4.36 -12.81 16.48
C THR A 244 -4.21 -11.36 16.96
N ILE A 245 -5.08 -10.46 16.50
CA ILE A 245 -4.93 -9.01 16.73
C ILE A 245 -5.82 -8.46 17.83
N GLU A 246 -6.85 -9.19 18.28
CA GLU A 246 -7.90 -8.68 19.20
C GLU A 246 -7.36 -8.09 20.51
N ASN A 247 -6.22 -8.61 21.00
CA ASN A 247 -5.62 -8.12 22.25
C ASN A 247 -4.82 -6.81 22.07
N ASN A 248 -4.49 -6.44 20.83
CA ASN A 248 -3.64 -5.29 20.51
C ASN A 248 -4.37 -4.23 19.67
N TYR A 249 -5.51 -4.58 19.07
CA TYR A 249 -6.21 -3.76 18.11
C TYR A 249 -7.74 -3.92 18.26
N ASP A 250 -8.47 -2.81 18.28
CA ASP A 250 -9.93 -2.84 18.31
C ASP A 250 -10.47 -3.30 16.95
N ILE A 251 -10.87 -4.57 16.87
CA ILE A 251 -11.37 -5.19 15.66
C ILE A 251 -12.64 -4.51 15.10
N ASN A 252 -13.37 -3.74 15.92
CA ASN A 252 -14.54 -3.02 15.45
C ASN A 252 -14.18 -1.91 14.46
N LEU A 253 -12.97 -1.36 14.52
CA LEU A 253 -12.47 -0.39 13.54
C LEU A 253 -12.46 -0.97 12.11
N ILE A 254 -12.14 -2.26 11.99
CA ILE A 254 -12.17 -2.98 10.71
C ILE A 254 -13.62 -3.34 10.34
N LYS A 255 -14.37 -3.91 11.28
CA LYS A 255 -15.77 -4.32 11.06
C LYS A 255 -16.65 -3.17 10.57
N ASN A 256 -16.56 -2.01 11.23
CA ASN A 256 -17.30 -0.80 10.87
C ASN A 256 -16.95 -0.32 9.45
N ASN A 257 -15.66 -0.34 9.07
CA ASN A 257 -15.25 0.03 7.72
C ASN A 257 -15.81 -0.94 6.67
N ILE A 258 -15.74 -2.25 6.94
CA ILE A 258 -16.25 -3.29 6.06
C ILE A 258 -17.75 -3.13 5.85
N GLU A 259 -18.51 -3.00 6.93
CA GLU A 259 -19.97 -2.84 6.86
C GLU A 259 -20.35 -1.61 6.04
N ARG A 260 -19.68 -0.48 6.27
CA ARG A 260 -19.93 0.75 5.51
C ARG A 260 -19.57 0.63 4.03
N VAL A 261 -18.37 0.14 3.73
CA VAL A 261 -17.81 0.18 2.36
C VAL A 261 -18.38 -0.94 1.49
N LEU A 262 -18.56 -2.14 2.06
CA LEU A 262 -19.01 -3.32 1.32
C LEU A 262 -20.51 -3.58 1.46
N ASN A 263 -21.20 -2.92 2.39
CA ASN A 263 -22.62 -3.11 2.68
C ASN A 263 -22.97 -4.58 2.99
N ILE A 264 -22.10 -5.24 3.75
CA ILE A 264 -22.24 -6.63 4.24
C ILE A 264 -22.06 -6.66 5.75
N ASP A 265 -22.80 -7.51 6.47
CA ASP A 265 -22.60 -7.70 7.90
C ASP A 265 -21.22 -8.32 8.14
N SER A 266 -20.38 -7.63 8.94
CA SER A 266 -18.99 -8.01 9.20
C SER A 266 -18.85 -9.34 9.94
N ASN A 267 -19.88 -9.77 10.68
CA ASN A 267 -19.92 -11.09 11.32
C ASN A 267 -20.32 -12.19 10.34
N THR A 268 -20.98 -11.81 9.24
CA THR A 268 -21.39 -12.71 8.15
C THR A 268 -20.53 -12.53 6.90
N LEU A 269 -19.31 -12.00 7.04
CA LEU A 269 -18.40 -11.60 5.97
C LEU A 269 -18.28 -12.60 4.81
N LEU A 270 -18.73 -13.83 4.98
CA LEU A 270 -18.97 -14.82 3.94
C LEU A 270 -20.38 -15.46 4.01
N PRO A 271 -21.37 -14.96 3.24
CA PRO A 271 -22.38 -15.82 2.66
C PRO A 271 -21.67 -16.74 1.64
N LYS A 272 -22.04 -18.02 1.63
CA LYS A 272 -21.49 -19.10 0.79
C LYS A 272 -21.05 -18.57 -0.58
N ILE A 273 -19.77 -18.72 -0.90
CA ILE A 273 -19.44 -19.02 -2.29
C ILE A 273 -20.16 -20.35 -2.53
N GLU A 274 -21.37 -20.31 -3.09
CA GLU A 274 -21.84 -21.47 -3.84
C GLU A 274 -20.71 -21.74 -4.80
N GLN A 275 -20.04 -22.88 -4.62
CA GLN A 275 -19.20 -23.43 -5.66
C GLN A 275 -20.08 -23.46 -6.89
N THR A 276 -19.92 -22.46 -7.75
CA THR A 276 -20.34 -22.59 -9.13
C THR A 276 -19.40 -23.66 -9.64
N THR A 277 -19.90 -24.89 -9.64
CA THR A 277 -19.42 -25.93 -10.54
C THR A 277 -19.19 -25.26 -11.89
N GLU A 278 -18.06 -25.58 -12.52
CA GLU A 278 -17.40 -24.85 -13.62
C GLU A 278 -18.25 -24.55 -14.88
N ASP A 279 -19.56 -24.82 -14.86
CA ASP A 279 -20.39 -24.97 -16.05
C ASP A 279 -21.27 -23.76 -16.42
N ASN A 280 -21.32 -22.66 -15.66
CA ASN A 280 -22.25 -21.55 -15.99
C ASN A 280 -21.67 -20.13 -15.91
N ILE A 281 -20.39 -19.93 -16.24
CA ILE A 281 -19.87 -18.57 -16.52
C ILE A 281 -20.15 -18.22 -17.99
N SER A 282 -21.09 -17.29 -18.20
CA SER A 282 -21.36 -16.71 -19.51
C SER A 282 -20.07 -16.09 -20.08
N LYS A 283 -19.89 -16.17 -21.41
CA LYS A 283 -18.68 -15.74 -22.14
C LYS A 283 -18.26 -14.26 -21.93
N LYS A 284 -19.02 -13.46 -21.17
CA LYS A 284 -18.72 -12.05 -20.88
C LYS A 284 -17.86 -11.82 -19.63
N ASP A 285 -17.81 -12.77 -18.69
CA ASP A 285 -17.11 -12.59 -17.39
C ASP A 285 -15.71 -13.22 -17.34
N LYS A 286 -15.17 -13.68 -18.49
CA LYS A 286 -13.79 -14.19 -18.63
C LYS A 286 -12.74 -13.07 -18.76
N CYS A 287 -12.90 -11.95 -18.08
CA CYS A 287 -12.11 -10.74 -18.37
C CYS A 287 -10.82 -10.54 -17.56
N PHE A 288 -10.40 -11.41 -16.63
CA PHE A 288 -9.16 -11.17 -15.89
C PHE A 288 -8.28 -12.40 -15.74
N LYS A 289 -7.93 -13.01 -16.87
CA LYS A 289 -6.75 -13.88 -16.98
C LYS A 289 -5.71 -13.18 -17.84
N LEU A 290 -4.44 -13.37 -17.46
CA LEU A 290 -3.20 -13.15 -18.22
C LEU A 290 -2.55 -11.78 -18.06
N PHE A 291 -1.29 -11.77 -17.62
CA PHE A 291 -0.18 -11.26 -18.44
C PHE A 291 1.09 -12.07 -18.16
N GLY A 292 1.62 -12.72 -19.20
CA GLY A 292 2.97 -13.28 -19.23
C GLY A 292 3.73 -12.61 -20.37
N LEU A 293 4.94 -12.12 -20.08
CA LEU A 293 5.82 -11.45 -21.05
C LEU A 293 6.97 -12.40 -21.42
N GLU A 294 7.11 -12.70 -22.72
CA GLU A 294 8.30 -13.34 -23.27
C GLU A 294 8.97 -12.38 -24.27
N SER A 295 10.27 -12.15 -24.10
CA SER A 295 11.07 -11.28 -24.96
C SER A 295 12.26 -12.02 -25.56
N ASN A 296 12.51 -11.83 -26.86
CA ASN A 296 13.77 -12.20 -27.52
C ASN A 296 14.24 -11.05 -28.43
N ASP A 297 15.49 -11.11 -28.92
CA ASP A 297 16.23 -10.00 -29.53
C ASP A 297 15.59 -9.27 -30.73
N LYS A 298 14.54 -9.82 -31.35
CA LYS A 298 13.84 -9.21 -32.50
C LYS A 298 12.38 -8.82 -32.25
N TYR A 299 11.73 -9.34 -31.21
CA TYR A 299 10.29 -9.17 -31.00
C TYR A 299 9.94 -9.16 -29.52
N GLN A 300 8.97 -8.32 -29.16
CA GLN A 300 8.29 -8.39 -27.86
C GLN A 300 6.92 -9.04 -28.09
N THR A 301 6.67 -10.19 -27.45
CA THR A 301 5.39 -10.89 -27.58
C THR A 301 4.58 -10.69 -26.32
N LEU A 302 3.37 -10.15 -26.49
CA LEU A 302 2.40 -9.93 -25.44
C LEU A 302 1.22 -10.88 -25.64
N TYR A 303 0.86 -11.60 -24.58
CA TYR A 303 -0.35 -12.42 -24.58
C TYR A 303 -1.47 -11.64 -23.88
N ILE A 304 -2.40 -11.11 -24.66
CA ILE A 304 -3.62 -10.47 -24.14
C ILE A 304 -4.80 -11.36 -24.51
N PHE A 305 -5.57 -11.84 -23.52
CA PHE A 305 -6.79 -12.62 -23.76
C PHE A 305 -6.60 -13.86 -24.67
N GLY A 306 -5.44 -14.52 -24.64
CA GLY A 306 -5.12 -15.66 -25.52
C GLY A 306 -4.80 -15.28 -26.97
N ILE A 307 -4.79 -13.99 -27.29
CA ILE A 307 -4.32 -13.45 -28.56
C ILE A 307 -2.81 -13.19 -28.43
N LYS A 308 -2.03 -13.81 -29.32
CA LYS A 308 -0.59 -13.58 -29.43
C LYS A 308 -0.37 -12.30 -30.24
N ILE A 309 0.06 -11.23 -29.59
CA ILE A 309 0.44 -9.98 -30.24
C ILE A 309 1.96 -9.92 -30.27
N THR A 310 2.54 -10.01 -31.46
CA THR A 310 3.99 -9.91 -31.64
C THR A 310 4.33 -8.53 -32.19
N ILE A 311 4.97 -7.72 -31.36
CA ILE A 311 5.46 -6.38 -31.71
C ILE A 311 6.91 -6.53 -32.15
N LYS A 312 7.22 -6.13 -33.39
CA LYS A 312 8.60 -6.05 -33.87
C LYS A 312 9.22 -4.79 -33.28
N ARG A 313 10.39 -4.93 -32.64
CA ARG A 313 11.17 -3.76 -32.18
C ARG A 313 11.54 -2.86 -33.35
#